data_AF-A0A1W2BJU8-F1
#
_entry.id   AF-A0A1W2BJU8-F1
#
_cell.length_a   1.000
_cell.length_b   1.000
_cell.length_c   1.000
_cell.angle_alpha   90.00
_cell.angle_beta   90.00
_cell.angle_gamma   90.00
#
_symmetry.space_group_name_H-M   'P 1'
#
loop_
_entity.id
_entity.type
_entity.pdbx_description
1 polymer ?
#
loop_
_entity_poly.entity_id
_entity_poly.type
_entity_poly.pdbx_seq_one_letter_code
_entity_poly.pdbx_strand_id
1 'polypeptide(L)'
;MRKIDILLNEYGESHQTKMNKNIHFVCVPLIFFSLIGLLASIPVPQTFTNFFPSIVQPYMHLGTFVILLGLIYYYRLSKYLFIGMVLFSALVLLIIQLIAISFMTPLWTIMLAIFVVAWIGQFVGHNHEGKKPSFLKDLQFLMIGPAWTLSHFFEAFEIKF
;
A
#
# COMPACT_ATOMS: atom_id res chain seq x y z
N MET A 1 -14.24 11.21 -19.08
CA MET A 1 -13.57 10.13 -18.30
C MET A 1 -12.90 10.80 -17.11
N ARG A 2 -13.08 10.30 -15.88
CA ARG A 2 -12.48 10.95 -14.70
C ARG A 2 -10.99 10.68 -14.69
N LYS A 3 -10.20 11.53 -14.01
CA LYS A 3 -8.74 11.36 -13.91
C LYS A 3 -8.35 9.97 -13.38
N ILE A 4 -9.09 9.46 -12.40
CA ILE A 4 -8.85 8.12 -11.84
C ILE A 4 -9.06 7.01 -12.88
N ASP A 5 -10.10 7.08 -13.70
CA ASP A 5 -10.39 6.06 -14.71
C ASP A 5 -9.24 5.99 -15.75
N ILE A 6 -8.68 7.14 -16.14
CA ILE A 6 -7.53 7.22 -17.06
C ILE A 6 -6.30 6.53 -16.45
N LEU A 7 -5.97 6.86 -15.20
CA LEU A 7 -4.80 6.30 -14.51
C LEU A 7 -4.94 4.79 -14.27
N LEU A 8 -6.14 4.32 -13.92
CA LEU A 8 -6.43 2.90 -13.73
C LEU A 8 -6.34 2.12 -15.05
N ASN A 9 -6.85 2.68 -16.14
CA ASN A 9 -6.75 2.09 -17.47
C ASN A 9 -5.30 1.99 -17.93
N GLU A 10 -4.54 3.07 -17.81
CA GLU A 10 -3.11 3.09 -18.18
C GLU A 10 -2.29 2.10 -17.35
N TYR A 11 -2.56 2.01 -16.05
CA TYR A 11 -1.93 1.00 -15.19
C TYR A 11 -2.29 -0.42 -15.65
N GLY A 12 -3.56 -0.65 -16.00
CA GLY A 12 -4.09 -1.94 -16.46
C GLY A 12 -3.48 -2.42 -17.78
N GLU A 13 -2.98 -1.56 -18.67
CA GLU A 13 -2.37 -1.97 -19.95
C GLU A 13 -1.16 -2.90 -19.78
N SER A 14 -0.48 -2.83 -18.64
CA SER A 14 0.65 -3.69 -18.28
C SER A 14 0.26 -4.90 -17.41
N HIS A 15 -1.04 -5.13 -17.22
CA HIS A 15 -1.61 -6.18 -16.37
C HIS A 15 -2.83 -6.81 -17.04
N GLN A 16 -2.64 -7.65 -18.05
CA GLN A 16 -3.72 -8.30 -18.78
C GLN A 16 -3.89 -9.76 -18.38
N THR A 17 -2.79 -10.49 -18.16
CA THR A 17 -2.85 -11.93 -17.85
C THR A 17 -3.44 -12.19 -16.46
N LYS A 18 -4.23 -13.27 -16.34
CA LYS A 18 -4.84 -13.68 -15.07
C LYS A 18 -3.79 -13.93 -13.98
N MET A 19 -2.66 -14.55 -14.35
CA MET A 19 -1.55 -14.81 -13.44
C MET A 19 -0.97 -13.49 -12.89
N ASN A 20 -0.66 -12.54 -13.77
CA ASN A 20 -0.05 -11.28 -13.35
C ASN A 20 -1.01 -10.45 -12.48
N LYS A 21 -2.31 -10.39 -12.84
CA LYS A 21 -3.34 -9.74 -12.02
C LYS A 21 -3.43 -10.36 -10.63
N ASN A 22 -3.50 -11.69 -10.53
CA ASN A 22 -3.59 -12.40 -9.25
C ASN A 22 -2.36 -12.14 -8.37
N ILE A 23 -1.17 -12.18 -8.95
CA ILE A 23 0.09 -11.84 -8.25
C ILE A 23 0.00 -10.41 -7.72
N HIS A 24 -0.46 -9.46 -8.54
CA HIS A 24 -0.57 -8.06 -8.12
C HIS A 24 -1.59 -7.85 -7.00
N PHE A 25 -2.74 -8.51 -7.04
CA PHE A 25 -3.74 -8.42 -5.98
C PHE A 25 -3.22 -8.91 -4.62
N VAL A 26 -2.21 -9.78 -4.59
CA VAL A 26 -1.58 -10.23 -3.35
C VAL A 26 -0.36 -9.39 -3.00
N CYS A 27 0.56 -9.21 -3.95
CA CYS A 27 1.84 -8.57 -3.71
C CYS A 27 1.73 -7.07 -3.47
N VAL A 28 0.82 -6.35 -4.15
CA VAL A 28 0.68 -4.89 -3.96
C VAL A 28 0.26 -4.52 -2.53
N PRO A 29 -0.80 -5.14 -1.95
CA PRO A 29 -1.13 -4.93 -0.53
C PRO A 29 0.02 -5.29 0.41
N LEU A 30 0.74 -6.38 0.15
CA LEU A 30 1.88 -6.81 0.97
C LEU A 30 3.07 -5.85 0.88
N ILE A 31 3.35 -5.29 -0.30
CA ILE A 31 4.39 -4.28 -0.50
C ILE A 31 4.01 -2.99 0.24
N PHE A 32 2.76 -2.54 0.13
CA PHE A 32 2.28 -1.39 0.89
C PHE A 32 2.42 -1.63 2.40
N PHE A 33 1.88 -2.73 2.90
CA PHE A 33 1.94 -3.12 4.31
C PHE A 33 3.38 -3.17 4.84
N SER A 34 4.26 -3.88 4.14
CA SER A 34 5.66 -4.03 4.56
C SER A 34 6.45 -2.72 4.44
N LEU A 35 6.20 -1.90 3.42
CA LEU A 35 6.81 -0.57 3.31
C LEU A 35 6.44 0.33 4.50
N ILE A 36 5.15 0.38 4.87
CA ILE A 36 4.71 1.14 6.04
C ILE A 36 5.36 0.60 7.32
N GLY A 37 5.47 -0.72 7.48
CA GLY A 37 6.12 -1.34 8.63
C GLY A 37 7.63 -1.08 8.70
N LEU A 38 8.32 -1.05 7.55
CA LEU A 38 9.73 -0.66 7.46
C LEU A 38 9.91 0.81 7.89
N LEU A 39 9.06 1.70 7.38
CA LEU A 39 9.07 3.13 7.78
C LEU A 39 8.70 3.31 9.26
N ALA A 40 7.81 2.48 9.80
CA ALA A 40 7.47 2.47 11.22
C ALA A 40 8.64 2.04 12.11
N SER A 41 9.56 1.24 11.57
CA SER A 41 10.73 0.76 12.30
C SER A 41 11.87 1.79 12.39
N ILE A 42 11.76 2.93 11.69
CA ILE A 42 12.72 4.02 11.79
C ILE A 42 12.47 4.79 13.10
N PRO A 43 13.45 4.87 14.02
CA PRO A 43 13.25 5.52 15.31
C PRO A 43 12.82 6.98 15.17
N VAL A 44 11.77 7.37 15.90
CA VAL A 44 11.34 8.76 16.05
C VAL A 44 11.67 9.21 17.47
N PRO A 45 12.19 10.44 17.67
CA PRO A 45 12.50 10.94 19.01
C PRO A 45 11.29 10.88 19.95
N GLN A 46 11.48 10.34 21.16
CA GLN A 46 10.42 10.24 22.17
C GLN A 46 9.87 11.61 22.56
N THR A 47 10.70 12.65 22.49
CA THR A 47 10.27 14.04 22.68
C THR A 47 9.17 14.44 21.71
N PHE A 48 9.17 13.91 20.49
CA PHE A 48 8.11 14.14 19.50
C PHE A 48 6.86 13.28 19.80
N THR A 49 7.03 11.99 20.09
CA THR A 49 5.86 11.11 20.31
C THR A 49 5.10 11.47 21.59
N ASN A 50 5.79 11.96 22.63
CA ASN A 50 5.19 12.32 23.92
C ASN A 50 4.23 13.52 23.86
N PHE A 51 4.20 14.28 22.76
CA PHE A 51 3.17 15.31 22.53
C PHE A 51 1.77 14.70 22.30
N PHE A 52 1.69 13.41 21.98
CA PHE A 52 0.44 12.73 21.64
C PHE A 52 -0.05 11.82 22.80
N PRO A 53 -1.38 11.59 22.90
CA PRO A 53 -1.94 10.66 23.88
C PRO A 53 -1.34 9.25 23.75
N SER A 54 -1.20 8.52 24.85
CA SER A 54 -0.54 7.20 24.89
C SER A 54 -1.12 6.18 23.89
N ILE A 55 -2.42 6.25 23.61
CA ILE A 55 -3.08 5.39 22.61
C ILE A 55 -2.66 5.68 21.16
N VAL A 56 -2.24 6.92 20.88
CA VAL A 56 -1.84 7.39 19.54
C VAL A 56 -0.35 7.22 19.32
N GLN A 57 0.47 7.31 20.38
CA GLN A 57 1.93 7.24 20.32
C GLN A 57 2.50 6.12 19.44
N PRO A 58 2.00 4.86 19.50
CA PRO A 58 2.57 3.78 18.70
C PRO A 58 2.40 3.99 17.19
N TYR A 59 1.48 4.83 16.78
CA TYR A 59 1.21 5.16 15.38
C TYR A 59 1.93 6.42 14.90
N MET A 60 2.68 7.10 15.77
CA MET A 60 3.39 8.36 15.44
C MET A 60 4.77 8.09 14.82
N HIS A 61 4.78 7.47 13.65
CA HIS A 61 5.99 7.11 12.90
C HIS A 61 5.92 7.53 11.42
N LEU A 62 7.04 7.40 10.69
CA LEU A 62 7.13 7.83 9.29
C LEU A 62 6.12 7.13 8.37
N GLY A 63 5.78 5.86 8.64
CA GLY A 63 4.74 5.15 7.88
C GLY A 63 3.38 5.85 7.90
N THR A 64 2.92 6.32 9.06
CA THR A 64 1.66 7.07 9.18
C THR A 64 1.71 8.39 8.44
N PHE A 65 2.85 9.09 8.48
CA PHE A 65 3.04 10.33 7.72
C PHE A 65 2.91 10.09 6.21
N VAL A 66 3.53 9.03 5.69
CA VAL A 66 3.39 8.64 4.26
C VAL A 66 1.95 8.28 3.91
N ILE A 67 1.25 7.55 4.79
CA ILE A 67 -0.19 7.26 4.62
C ILE A 67 -0.98 8.56 4.50
N LEU A 68 -0.77 9.53 5.40
CA LEU A 68 -1.51 10.80 5.38
C LEU A 68 -1.30 11.56 4.07
N LEU A 69 -0.07 11.60 3.54
CA LEU A 69 0.21 12.20 2.23
C LEU A 69 -0.51 11.46 1.09
N GLY A 70 -0.48 10.12 1.12
CA GLY A 70 -1.21 9.29 0.17
C GLY A 70 -2.73 9.48 0.24
N LEU A 71 -3.29 9.62 1.44
CA LEU A 71 -4.72 9.89 1.64
C LEU A 71 -5.14 11.25 1.05
N ILE A 72 -4.31 12.29 1.17
CA ILE A 72 -4.55 13.58 0.49
C ILE A 72 -4.60 13.38 -1.03
N TYR A 73 -3.69 12.57 -1.58
CA TYR A 73 -3.67 12.23 -3.00
C TYR A 73 -4.95 11.48 -3.42
N TYR A 74 -5.36 10.45 -2.69
CA TYR A 74 -6.57 9.67 -3.00
C TYR A 74 -7.85 10.49 -2.86
N TYR A 75 -7.93 11.39 -1.88
CA TYR A 75 -9.06 12.31 -1.73
C TYR A 75 -9.26 13.19 -2.96
N ARG A 76 -8.15 13.63 -3.59
CA ARG A 76 -8.18 14.41 -4.85
C ARG A 76 -8.59 13.58 -6.07
N LEU A 77 -8.51 12.24 -6.00
CA LEU A 77 -8.86 11.33 -7.10
C LEU A 77 -10.31 10.84 -7.02
N SER A 78 -10.74 10.31 -5.87
CA SER A 78 -12.12 9.89 -5.61
C SER A 78 -12.38 9.79 -4.10
N LYS A 79 -13.54 10.27 -3.65
CA LYS A 79 -13.98 10.20 -2.25
C LYS A 79 -14.15 8.74 -1.77
N TYR A 80 -14.63 7.85 -2.64
CA TYR A 80 -14.85 6.45 -2.30
C TYR A 80 -13.53 5.69 -2.18
N LEU A 81 -12.61 5.96 -3.11
CA LEU A 81 -11.24 5.42 -3.03
C LEU A 81 -10.53 5.91 -1.77
N PHE A 82 -10.68 7.18 -1.42
CA PHE A 82 -10.18 7.73 -0.16
C PHE A 82 -10.71 6.97 1.05
N ILE A 83 -12.03 6.75 1.16
CA ILE A 83 -12.62 6.01 2.28
C ILE A 83 -12.05 4.59 2.35
N GLY A 84 -11.99 3.88 1.23
CA GLY A 84 -11.41 2.53 1.21
C GLY A 84 -9.93 2.51 1.61
N MET A 85 -9.14 3.48 1.16
CA MET A 85 -7.73 3.60 1.55
C MET A 85 -7.56 4.01 3.02
N VAL A 86 -8.47 4.79 3.60
CA VAL A 86 -8.49 5.07 5.05
C VAL A 86 -8.70 3.77 5.82
N LEU A 87 -9.71 2.98 5.46
CA LEU A 87 -10.03 1.72 6.13
C LEU A 87 -8.90 0.70 6.00
N PHE A 88 -8.35 0.55 4.79
CA PHE A 88 -7.22 -0.34 4.54
C PHE A 88 -5.97 0.10 5.31
N SER A 89 -5.66 1.40 5.31
CA SER A 89 -4.48 1.92 6.04
C SER A 89 -4.64 1.79 7.55
N ALA A 90 -5.84 1.98 8.10
CA ALA A 90 -6.11 1.76 9.52
C ALA A 90 -5.87 0.29 9.92
N LEU A 91 -6.33 -0.65 9.08
CA LEU A 91 -6.05 -2.08 9.28
C LEU A 91 -4.55 -2.39 9.22
N VAL A 92 -3.83 -1.83 8.25
CA VAL A 92 -2.38 -1.97 8.11
C VAL A 92 -1.66 -1.48 9.37
N LEU A 93 -1.99 -0.28 9.86
CA LEU A 93 -1.39 0.28 11.07
C LEU A 93 -1.67 -0.58 12.30
N LEU A 94 -2.91 -1.06 12.45
CA LEU A 94 -3.29 -1.97 13.53
C LEU A 94 -2.45 -3.26 13.50
N ILE A 95 -2.34 -3.91 12.34
CA ILE A 95 -1.58 -5.16 12.20
C ILE A 95 -0.08 -4.92 12.44
N ILE A 96 0.49 -3.83 11.95
CA ILE A 96 1.90 -3.47 12.23
C ILE A 96 2.12 -3.35 13.74
N GLN A 97 1.25 -2.62 14.44
CA GLN A 97 1.35 -2.46 15.89
C GLN A 97 1.19 -3.80 16.61
N LEU A 98 0.24 -4.64 16.20
CA LEU A 98 0.05 -5.98 16.76
C LEU A 98 1.30 -6.84 16.58
N ILE A 99 1.93 -6.84 15.40
CA ILE A 99 3.18 -7.57 15.18
C ILE A 99 4.30 -7.03 16.07
N ALA A 100 4.44 -5.71 16.15
CA ALA A 100 5.49 -5.06 16.94
C ALA A 100 5.45 -5.43 18.43
N ILE A 101 4.25 -5.67 18.99
CA ILE A 101 4.10 -6.06 20.41
C ILE A 101 4.03 -7.57 20.63
N SER A 102 3.71 -8.36 19.62
CA SER A 102 3.44 -9.80 19.78
C SER A 102 4.67 -10.68 19.49
N PHE A 103 5.62 -10.19 18.71
CA PHE A 103 6.79 -10.97 18.30
C PHE A 103 8.07 -10.40 18.91
N MET A 104 8.98 -11.32 19.31
CA MET A 104 10.32 -10.94 19.77
C MET A 104 11.24 -10.54 18.61
N THR A 105 10.94 -11.00 17.39
CA THR A 105 11.68 -10.63 16.18
C THR A 105 11.49 -9.16 15.88
N PRO A 106 12.57 -8.39 15.60
CA PRO A 106 12.44 -6.99 15.23
C PRO A 106 11.48 -6.79 14.04
N LEU A 107 10.57 -5.82 14.17
CA LEU A 107 9.54 -5.51 13.17
C LEU A 107 10.16 -5.36 11.77
N TRP A 108 11.24 -4.61 11.64
CA TRP A 108 11.90 -4.36 10.36
C TRP A 108 12.34 -5.65 9.66
N THR A 109 12.74 -6.69 10.40
CA THR A 109 13.18 -7.96 9.82
C THR A 109 12.01 -8.69 9.17
N ILE A 110 10.87 -8.76 9.88
CA ILE A 110 9.63 -9.35 9.35
C ILE A 110 9.18 -8.57 8.11
N MET A 111 9.14 -7.24 8.21
CA MET A 111 8.68 -6.37 7.13
C MET A 111 9.62 -6.44 5.92
N LEU A 112 10.93 -6.49 6.12
CA LEU A 112 11.92 -6.62 5.04
C LEU A 112 11.74 -7.95 4.30
N ALA A 113 11.54 -9.05 5.02
CA ALA A 113 11.30 -10.35 4.41
C ALA A 113 10.04 -10.34 3.53
N ILE A 114 8.92 -9.80 4.05
CA ILE A 114 7.67 -9.67 3.28
C ILE A 114 7.88 -8.78 2.05
N PHE A 115 8.55 -7.65 2.21
CA PHE A 115 8.82 -6.69 1.14
C PHE A 115 9.60 -7.34 -0.02
N VAL A 116 10.70 -8.04 0.31
CA VAL A 116 11.54 -8.73 -0.69
C VAL A 116 10.75 -9.82 -1.41
N VAL A 117 10.06 -10.71 -0.68
CA VAL A 117 9.28 -11.80 -1.28
C VAL A 117 8.17 -11.26 -2.18
N ALA A 118 7.45 -10.22 -1.75
CA ALA A 118 6.36 -9.64 -2.53
C ALA A 118 6.87 -8.94 -3.81
N TRP A 119 8.02 -8.26 -3.75
CA TRP A 119 8.66 -7.69 -4.94
C TRP A 119 9.14 -8.75 -5.94
N ILE A 120 9.76 -9.84 -5.45
CA ILE A 120 10.11 -10.99 -6.30
C ILE A 120 8.85 -11.51 -7.01
N GLY A 121 7.74 -11.66 -6.27
CA GLY A 121 6.45 -12.03 -6.83
C GLY A 121 6.00 -11.09 -7.95
N GLN A 122 5.99 -9.77 -7.71
CA GLN A 122 5.63 -8.78 -8.74
C GLN A 122 6.50 -8.89 -9.99
N PHE A 123 7.82 -9.05 -9.84
CA PHE A 123 8.72 -9.19 -10.98
C PHE A 123 8.47 -10.48 -11.77
N VAL A 124 8.14 -11.59 -11.09
CA VAL A 124 7.72 -12.83 -11.76
C VAL A 124 6.44 -12.61 -12.57
N GLY A 125 5.46 -11.90 -12.00
CA GLY A 125 4.23 -11.54 -12.71
C GLY A 125 4.48 -10.72 -13.98
N HIS A 126 5.31 -9.68 -13.88
CA HIS A 126 5.69 -8.85 -15.03
C HIS A 126 6.53 -9.59 -16.07
N ASN A 127 7.43 -10.48 -15.64
CA ASN A 127 8.22 -11.29 -16.56
C ASN A 127 7.31 -12.22 -17.38
N HIS A 128 6.28 -12.82 -16.75
CA HIS A 128 5.28 -13.61 -17.45
C HIS A 128 4.41 -12.78 -18.40
N GLU A 129 4.04 -11.55 -17.99
CA GLU A 129 3.28 -10.62 -18.83
C GLU A 129 4.07 -10.13 -20.06
N GLY A 130 5.41 -10.12 -19.98
CA GLY A 130 6.28 -9.56 -21.02
C GLY A 130 6.24 -8.04 -21.11
N LYS A 131 5.63 -7.36 -20.13
CA LYS A 131 5.56 -5.90 -20.00
C LYS A 131 6.39 -5.44 -18.82
N LYS A 132 7.13 -4.34 -19.01
CA LYS A 132 7.90 -3.71 -17.93
C LYS A 132 6.94 -3.14 -16.86
N PRO A 133 7.33 -3.15 -15.58
CA PRO A 133 6.54 -2.53 -14.51
C PRO A 133 6.25 -1.04 -14.76
N SER A 134 5.00 -0.61 -14.54
CA SER A 134 4.57 0.77 -14.80
C SER A 134 5.29 1.81 -13.95
N PHE A 135 5.72 1.47 -12.74
CA PHE A 135 6.44 2.42 -11.88
C PHE A 135 7.82 2.82 -12.42
N LEU A 136 8.40 2.04 -13.35
CA LEU A 136 9.62 2.42 -14.05
C LEU A 136 9.39 3.57 -15.03
N LYS A 137 8.14 3.78 -15.48
CA LYS A 137 7.77 4.94 -16.30
C LYS A 137 7.55 6.17 -15.42
N ASP A 138 6.82 5.98 -14.31
CA ASP A 138 6.49 7.05 -13.38
C ASP A 138 6.22 6.48 -11.98
N LEU A 139 6.91 7.03 -10.97
CA LEU A 139 6.77 6.64 -9.57
C LEU A 139 5.32 6.78 -9.07
N GLN A 140 4.50 7.65 -9.68
CA GLN A 140 3.08 7.77 -9.34
C GLN A 140 2.34 6.43 -9.42
N PHE A 141 2.76 5.51 -10.29
CA PHE A 141 2.10 4.22 -10.45
C PHE A 141 2.28 3.30 -9.24
N LEU A 142 3.21 3.59 -8.33
CA LEU A 142 3.23 2.95 -7.01
C LEU A 142 2.02 3.31 -6.16
N MET A 143 1.48 4.53 -6.29
CA MET A 143 0.25 4.94 -5.62
C MET A 143 -1.00 4.44 -6.35
N ILE A 144 -0.92 4.26 -7.67
CA ILE A 144 -2.01 3.71 -8.48
C ILE A 144 -2.20 2.21 -8.27
N GLY A 145 -1.14 1.44 -8.04
CA GLY A 145 -1.23 0.01 -7.77
C GLY A 145 -2.24 -0.34 -6.66
N PRO A 146 -2.10 0.20 -5.43
CA PRO A 146 -3.07 -0.04 -4.35
C PRO A 146 -4.49 0.40 -4.72
N ALA A 147 -4.62 1.55 -5.40
CA ALA A 147 -5.92 2.04 -5.85
C ALA A 147 -6.57 1.11 -6.89
N TRP A 148 -5.77 0.54 -7.79
CA TRP A 148 -6.21 -0.43 -8.79
C TRP A 148 -6.62 -1.75 -8.14
N THR A 149 -5.92 -2.20 -7.10
CA THR A 149 -6.37 -3.39 -6.35
C THR A 149 -7.71 -3.16 -5.65
N LEU A 150 -7.89 -1.98 -5.05
CA LEU A 150 -9.12 -1.60 -4.36
C LEU A 150 -10.27 -1.33 -5.33
N SER A 151 -10.02 -0.79 -6.52
CA SER A 151 -11.05 -0.54 -7.54
C SER A 151 -11.69 -1.84 -8.02
N HIS A 152 -10.90 -2.88 -8.27
CA HIS A 152 -11.41 -4.20 -8.66
C HIS A 152 -12.19 -4.87 -7.53
N PHE A 153 -11.79 -4.63 -6.27
CA PHE A 153 -12.58 -5.05 -5.12
C PHE A 153 -13.95 -4.34 -5.12
N PHE A 154 -13.99 -3.02 -5.30
CA PHE A 154 -15.26 -2.30 -5.39
C PHE A 154 -16.14 -2.76 -6.56
N GLU A 155 -15.57 -3.01 -7.74
CA GLU A 155 -16.29 -3.57 -8.89
C GLU A 155 -16.90 -4.94 -8.58
N ALA A 156 -16.17 -5.81 -7.88
CA ALA A 156 -16.67 -7.14 -7.48
C ALA A 156 -17.87 -7.07 -6.52
N PHE A 157 -18.04 -5.97 -5.79
CA PHE A 157 -19.18 -5.70 -4.90
C PHE A 157 -20.17 -4.68 -5.47
N GLU A 158 -20.07 -4.35 -6.76
CA GLU A 158 -20.93 -3.37 -7.46
C GLU A 158 -20.95 -1.97 -6.82
N ILE A 159 -19.88 -1.61 -6.10
CA ILE A 159 -19.72 -0.29 -5.48
C ILE A 159 -19.20 0.69 -6.53
N LYS A 160 -19.97 1.74 -6.83
CA LYS A 160 -19.53 2.82 -7.73
C LYS A 160 -18.65 3.81 -6.97
N PHE A 161 -17.41 4.00 -7.42
CA PHE A 161 -16.41 4.90 -6.84
C PHE A 161 -15.95 5.94 -7.84
#